data_AF-A0A1A8H4J1-F1
#
_entry.id   AF-A0A1A8H4J1-F1
#
_cell.length_a   1.000
_cell.length_b   1.000
_cell.length_c   1.000
_cell.angle_alpha   90.00
_cell.angle_beta   90.00
_cell.angle_gamma   90.00
#
_symmetry.space_group_name_H-M   'P 1'
#
loop_
_entity.id
_entity.type
_entity.pdbx_description
1 polymer ?
#
loop_
_entity_poly.entity_id
_entity_poly.type
_entity_poly.pdbx_seq_one_letter_code
_entity_poly.pdbx_strand_id
1 'polypeptide(L)' 'AIDFLKAKSAEKMEIRIIQDGENFDWLQFTKSWKWTSEFTLGKECEMTSIKGCKFTAHPKMEDGKILVEFPEYSFSAELV' A
#
# COMPACT_ATOMS: atom_id res chain seq x y z
N ALA A 1 7.81 -13.29 -11.87
CA ALA A 1 7.82 -13.85 -10.51
C ALA A 1 6.89 -12.97 -9.69
N ILE A 2 5.87 -13.54 -9.02
CA ILE A 2 5.00 -12.74 -8.14
C ILE A 2 5.70 -12.71 -6.79
N ASP A 3 6.34 -11.58 -6.49
CA ASP A 3 7.09 -11.38 -5.27
C ASP A 3 6.10 -11.10 -4.12
N PHE A 4 6.16 -11.88 -3.04
CA PHE A 4 5.25 -11.76 -1.91
C PHE A 4 6.01 -11.20 -0.72
N LEU A 5 5.82 -9.92 -0.43
CA LEU A 5 6.62 -9.22 0.56
C LEU A 5 5.85 -9.06 1.86
N LYS A 6 6.39 -9.65 2.94
CA LYS A 6 5.73 -9.83 4.23
C LYS A 6 6.36 -8.93 5.30
N ALA A 7 5.81 -7.75 5.53
CA ALA A 7 6.19 -6.92 6.68
C ALA A 7 5.59 -7.47 7.99
N LYS A 8 6.38 -7.53 9.08
CA LYS A 8 6.02 -8.19 10.34
C LYS A 8 6.25 -7.26 11.54
N SER A 9 5.19 -6.64 12.08
CA SER A 9 5.28 -5.84 13.31
C SER A 9 4.11 -6.09 14.27
N ALA A 10 4.47 -6.61 15.46
CA ALA A 10 3.78 -6.70 16.77
C ALA A 10 2.38 -7.33 16.92
N GLU A 11 1.49 -7.23 15.94
CA GLU A 11 0.34 -8.14 15.76
C GLU A 11 0.56 -8.83 14.42
N LYS A 12 0.03 -10.05 14.19
CA LYS A 12 0.18 -10.71 12.87
C LYS A 12 -0.63 -9.92 11.83
N MET A 13 -0.11 -8.79 11.40
CA MET A 13 -0.54 -8.04 10.25
C MET A 13 0.26 -8.57 9.08
N GLU A 14 -0.44 -9.16 8.13
CA GLU A 14 0.13 -9.65 6.91
C GLU A 14 -0.18 -8.63 5.83
N ILE A 15 0.88 -8.11 5.23
CA ILE A 15 0.79 -7.27 4.04
C ILE A 15 1.18 -8.16 2.87
N ARG A 16 0.44 -8.05 1.78
CA ARG A 16 0.70 -8.71 0.51
C ARG A 16 0.61 -7.63 -0.56
N ILE A 17 1.74 -7.32 -1.15
CA ILE A 17 1.81 -6.42 -2.29
C ILE A 17 2.04 -7.26 -3.52
N ILE A 18 1.20 -7.11 -4.54
CA ILE A 18 1.39 -7.71 -5.87
C ILE A 18 1.77 -6.56 -6.78
N GLN A 19 3.00 -6.58 -7.28
CA GLN A 19 3.47 -5.61 -8.26
C GLN A 19 3.35 -6.23 -9.67
N ASP A 20 2.60 -5.56 -10.53
CA ASP A 20 2.50 -5.84 -11.96
C ASP A 20 2.95 -4.61 -12.76
N GLY A 21 4.28 -4.50 -12.94
CA GLY A 21 4.91 -3.34 -13.56
C GLY A 21 4.70 -2.07 -12.74
N GLU A 22 3.80 -1.20 -13.20
CA GLU A 22 3.40 0.06 -12.57
C GLU A 22 2.16 -0.08 -11.68
N ASN A 23 1.42 -1.19 -11.78
CA ASN A 23 0.23 -1.44 -10.97
C ASN A 23 0.59 -2.22 -9.70
N PHE A 24 -0.01 -1.83 -8.59
CA PHE A 24 0.23 -2.41 -7.27
C PHE A 24 -1.11 -2.76 -6.63
N ASP A 25 -1.32 -4.04 -6.35
CA ASP A 25 -2.38 -4.50 -5.46
C ASP A 25 -1.82 -4.61 -4.06
N TRP A 26 -2.27 -3.72 -3.18
CA TRP A 26 -1.97 -3.77 -1.76
C TRP A 26 -3.10 -4.47 -1.01
N LEU A 27 -2.80 -5.63 -0.46
CA LEU A 27 -3.69 -6.40 0.40
C LEU A 27 -3.09 -6.47 1.80
N GLN A 28 -3.72 -5.80 2.76
CA GLN A 28 -3.33 -5.83 4.17
C GLN A 28 -4.42 -6.47 4.98
N PHE A 29 -4.08 -7.47 5.79
CA PHE A 29 -5.05 -8.15 6.62
C PHE A 29 -4.45 -8.53 7.96
N THR A 30 -5.30 -8.50 8.96
CA THR A 30 -5.04 -9.03 10.29
C THR A 30 -6.09 -10.11 10.59
N LYS A 31 -6.07 -10.64 11.80
CA LYS A 31 -7.12 -11.57 12.26
C LYS A 31 -8.53 -10.95 12.27
N SER A 32 -8.65 -9.62 12.36
CA SER A 32 -9.93 -8.94 12.59
C SER A 32 -10.38 -8.05 11.44
N TRP A 33 -9.45 -7.60 10.59
CA TRP A 33 -9.78 -6.70 9.48
C TRP A 33 -8.99 -7.07 8.22
N LYS A 34 -9.59 -6.80 7.07
CA LYS A 34 -8.98 -6.95 5.74
C LYS A 34 -9.16 -5.65 4.99
N TRP A 35 -8.10 -5.21 4.35
CA TRP A 35 -8.01 -3.99 3.57
C TRP A 35 -7.34 -4.30 2.25
N THR A 36 -7.91 -3.79 1.18
CA THR A 36 -7.41 -3.93 -0.18
C THR A 36 -7.41 -2.57 -0.83
N SER A 37 -6.32 -2.24 -1.52
CA SER A 37 -6.22 -1.03 -2.33
C SER A 37 -5.36 -1.32 -3.54
N GLU A 38 -5.89 -0.98 -4.69
CA GLU A 38 -5.20 -1.06 -5.97
C GLU A 38 -4.77 0.36 -6.35
N PHE A 39 -3.49 0.54 -6.66
CA PHE A 39 -2.97 1.82 -7.10
C PHE A 39 -1.91 1.65 -8.17
N THR A 40 -1.76 2.66 -9.03
CA THR A 40 -0.74 2.69 -10.08
C THR A 40 0.29 3.76 -9.72
N LEU A 41 1.58 3.42 -9.79
CA LEU A 41 2.66 4.39 -9.60
C LEU A 41 2.57 5.53 -10.61
N GLY A 42 2.78 6.76 -10.15
CA GLY A 42 2.76 7.95 -11.00
C GLY A 42 1.36 8.38 -11.44
N LYS A 43 0.30 7.76 -10.92
CA LYS A 43 -1.09 8.18 -11.14
C LYS A 43 -1.78 8.46 -9.82
N GLU A 44 -2.73 9.39 -9.88
CA GLU A 44 -3.66 9.59 -8.77
C GLU A 44 -4.64 8.41 -8.71
N CYS A 45 -4.79 7.81 -7.54
CA CYS A 45 -5.75 6.74 -7.28
C CYS A 45 -6.60 7.08 -6.05
N GLU A 46 -7.89 6.70 -6.09
CA GLU A 46 -8.76 6.77 -4.91
C GLU A 46 -8.51 5.52 -4.04
N MET A 47 -8.04 5.75 -2.82
CA MET A 47 -7.83 4.72 -1.81
C MET A 47 -8.85 4.90 -0.69
N THR A 48 -9.15 3.82 0.02
CA THR A 48 -10.06 3.87 1.19
C THR A 48 -9.25 3.55 2.44
N SER A 49 -9.46 4.22 3.56
CA SER A 49 -8.81 3.90 4.83
C SER A 49 -9.43 2.64 5.44
N ILE A 50 -8.74 2.00 6.38
CA ILE A 50 -9.30 0.95 7.26
C ILE A 50 -10.56 1.45 7.98
N LYS A 51 -10.69 2.77 8.20
CA LYS A 51 -11.89 3.42 8.79
C LYS A 51 -13.03 3.68 7.78
N GLY A 52 -12.88 3.29 6.51
CA GLY A 52 -13.88 3.51 5.45
C GLY A 52 -13.85 4.91 4.82
N CYS A 53 -12.86 5.74 5.14
CA CYS A 53 -12.73 7.08 4.57
C CYS A 53 -12.04 7.02 3.20
N LYS A 54 -12.64 7.59 2.15
CA LYS A 54 -12.06 7.64 0.80
C LYS A 54 -11.16 8.85 0.66
N PHE A 55 -10.01 8.69 0.03
CA PHE A 55 -9.04 9.76 -0.22
C PHE A 55 -8.28 9.49 -1.51
N THR A 56 -7.87 10.56 -2.19
CA THR A 56 -6.98 10.46 -3.35
C THR A 56 -5.52 10.47 -2.91
N ALA A 57 -4.74 9.60 -3.53
CA ALA A 57 -3.35 9.33 -3.21
C ALA A 57 -2.52 9.36 -4.50
N HIS A 58 -1.28 9.84 -4.40
CA HIS A 58 -0.33 9.76 -5.51
C HIS A 58 0.85 8.88 -5.09
N PRO A 59 0.81 7.57 -5.37
CA PRO A 59 1.90 6.66 -5.07
C PRO A 59 3.06 6.90 -6.04
N LYS A 60 4.24 7.06 -5.48
CA LYS A 60 5.52 7.25 -6.16
C LYS A 60 6.48 6.19 -5.64
N MET A 61 7.45 5.82 -6.47
CA MET A 61 8.52 4.91 -6.06
C MET A 61 9.84 5.66 -6.14
N GLU A 62 10.50 5.82 -5.01
CA GLU A 62 11.85 6.39 -4.94
C GLU A 62 12.77 5.41 -4.22
N ASP A 63 13.88 5.04 -4.86
CA ASP A 63 14.92 4.19 -4.27
C ASP A 63 14.40 2.82 -3.75
N GLY A 64 13.40 2.24 -4.42
CA GLY A 64 12.77 0.98 -3.98
C GLY A 64 11.74 1.13 -2.86
N LYS A 65 11.42 2.37 -2.45
CA LYS A 65 10.43 2.69 -1.43
C LYS A 65 9.18 3.23 -2.09
N ILE A 66 8.02 2.76 -1.63
CA ILE A 66 6.72 3.31 -2.06
C ILE A 66 6.42 4.51 -1.16
N LEU A 67 6.36 5.69 -1.77
CA LEU A 67 5.97 6.95 -1.15
C LEU A 67 4.57 7.32 -1.60
N VAL A 68 3.67 7.52 -0.66
CA VAL A 68 2.32 7.98 -0.91
C VAL A 68 2.14 9.31 -0.18
N GLU A 69 2.11 10.38 -0.97
CA GLU A 69 1.96 11.74 -0.47
C GLU A 69 0.48 12.13 -0.44
N PHE A 70 0.03 12.61 0.72
CA PHE A 70 -1.28 13.22 0.95
C PHE A 70 -1.07 14.69 1.37
N PRO A 71 -2.05 15.58 1.15
CA PRO A 71 -1.95 16.97 1.58
C PRO A 71 -1.77 17.14 3.10
N GLU A 72 -2.24 16.17 3.91
CA GLU A 72 -2.14 16.22 5.38
C GLU A 72 -1.34 15.05 5.99
N TYR A 73 -0.85 14.11 5.18
CA TYR A 73 -0.17 12.91 5.66
C TYR A 73 0.87 12.44 4.63
N SER A 74 2.00 11.90 5.08
CA SER A 74 2.93 11.20 4.20
C SER A 74 3.08 9.77 4.68
N PHE A 75 2.79 8.82 3.80
CA PHE A 75 2.99 7.41 4.06
C PHE A 75 4.18 6.95 3.22
N SER A 76 5.17 6.33 3.88
CA SER A 76 6.26 5.68 3.18
C SER A 76 6.34 4.23 3.63
N ALA A 77 6.47 3.34 2.67
CA ALA A 77 6.66 1.92 2.91
C ALA A 77 7.96 1.48 2.23
N GLU A 78 8.87 0.97 3.05
CA GLU A 78 10.12 0.40 2.59
C GLU A 78 9.93 -1.09 2.37
N LEU A 79 10.39 -1.54 1.22
CA LEU A 79 10.45 -2.94 0.89
C LEU A 79 11.77 -3.50 1.44
N VAL A 80 11.70 -4.36 2.47
CA VAL A 80 12.85 -5.05 3.08
C VAL A 80 12.91 -6.52 2.71
#